data_AF-A0A6I1VP37-F1
#
_entry.id   AF-A0A6I1VP37-F1
#
_cell.length_a   1.000
_cell.length_b   1.000
_cell.length_c   1.000
_cell.angle_alpha   90.00
_cell.angle_beta   90.00
_cell.angle_gamma   90.00
#
_symmetry.space_group_name_H-M   'P 1'
#
loop_
_entity.id
_entity.type
_entity.pdbx_description
1 polymer ?
#
loop_
_entity_poly.entity_id
_entity_poly.type
_entity_poly.pdbx_seq_one_letter_code
_entity_poly.pdbx_strand_id
1 'polypeptide(L)'
;MVDKMQIVQYAGITVMFPAALVIAAWLWLGASRKIALLWLGVLVTAYLVVGVSKILFKGWGVGLHDLGIAVFSGHAMNACLVFTVLLNLLCQQLDQRLRWPALGVGLLATWWFAINYVALTIHPLPEAIAGALIGSVAACVFVFSLRQYNVSHVPRPALTLGLAVVMAFSCIPKYTAERLLDHIAITLSGAEQAFKHSS
;
A
#
# COMPACT_ATOMS: atom_id res chain seq x y z
N MET A 1 17.24 -4.71 -15.98
CA MET A 1 15.80 -4.91 -15.69
C MET A 1 15.56 -5.75 -14.44
N VAL A 2 16.38 -6.78 -14.17
CA VAL A 2 16.30 -7.63 -12.97
C VAL A 2 16.29 -6.82 -11.66
N ASP A 3 17.15 -5.80 -11.54
CA ASP A 3 17.24 -4.98 -10.32
C ASP A 3 15.96 -4.19 -10.03
N LYS A 4 15.34 -3.58 -11.05
CA LYS A 4 14.11 -2.80 -10.88
C LYS A 4 12.95 -3.67 -10.42
N MET A 5 12.83 -4.88 -10.96
CA MET A 5 11.80 -5.84 -10.59
C MET A 5 11.93 -6.25 -9.11
N GLN A 6 13.15 -6.52 -8.64
CA GLN A 6 13.41 -6.83 -7.23
C GLN A 6 13.01 -5.67 -6.31
N ILE A 7 13.34 -4.43 -6.70
CA ILE A 7 12.98 -3.24 -5.92
C ILE A 7 11.45 -3.09 -5.83
N VAL A 8 10.71 -3.36 -6.91
CA VAL A 8 9.24 -3.25 -6.89
C VAL A 8 8.58 -4.22 -5.94
N GLN A 9 9.12 -5.43 -5.78
CA GLN A 9 8.53 -6.45 -4.90
C GLN A 9 8.53 -6.05 -3.42
N TYR A 10 9.38 -5.10 -3.00
CA TYR A 10 9.31 -4.54 -1.63
C TYR A 10 8.05 -3.70 -1.40
N ALA A 11 7.43 -3.16 -2.46
CA ALA A 11 6.11 -2.54 -2.37
C ALA A 11 4.96 -3.56 -2.44
N GLY A 12 5.30 -4.85 -2.55
CA GLY A 12 4.33 -5.94 -2.57
C GLY A 12 3.71 -6.21 -1.20
N ILE A 13 2.63 -7.01 -1.23
CA ILE A 13 1.87 -7.37 -0.02
C ILE A 13 2.74 -8.06 1.03
N THR A 14 3.76 -8.82 0.61
CA THR A 14 4.64 -9.57 1.52
C THR A 14 5.38 -8.68 2.52
N VAL A 15 5.72 -7.44 2.15
CA VAL A 15 6.43 -6.48 3.03
C VAL A 15 5.46 -5.43 3.57
N MET A 16 4.59 -4.90 2.71
CA MET A 16 3.74 -3.77 3.05
C MET A 16 2.57 -4.15 3.95
N PHE A 17 2.06 -5.38 3.88
CA PHE A 17 1.01 -5.83 4.80
C PHE A 17 1.53 -6.00 6.24
N PRO A 18 2.66 -6.69 6.49
CA PRO A 18 3.29 -6.69 7.82
C PRO A 18 3.61 -5.28 8.33
N ALA A 19 4.14 -4.40 7.49
CA ALA A 19 4.39 -3.00 7.87
C ALA A 19 3.11 -2.28 8.28
N ALA A 20 1.99 -2.50 7.58
CA ALA A 20 0.70 -1.94 7.95
C ALA A 20 0.18 -2.47 9.29
N LEU A 21 0.42 -3.75 9.61
CA LEU A 21 0.06 -4.32 10.92
C LEU A 21 0.94 -3.77 12.05
N VAL A 22 2.23 -3.57 11.78
CA VAL A 22 3.15 -2.90 12.72
C VAL A 22 2.67 -1.49 13.03
N ILE A 23 2.27 -0.72 12.01
CA ILE A 23 1.67 0.61 12.21
C ILE A 23 0.41 0.50 13.10
N ALA A 24 -0.49 -0.46 12.83
CA ALA A 24 -1.67 -0.66 13.65
C ALA A 24 -1.33 -0.93 15.12
N ALA A 25 -0.32 -1.76 15.39
CA ALA A 25 0.17 -2.05 16.73
C ALA A 25 0.78 -0.82 17.40
N TRP A 26 1.59 -0.03 16.69
CA TRP A 26 2.15 1.21 17.21
C TRP A 26 1.07 2.22 17.58
N LEU A 27 0.04 2.38 16.75
CA LEU A 27 -1.08 3.29 17.03
C LEU A 27 -1.93 2.80 18.20
N TRP A 28 -2.10 1.49 18.35
CA TRP A 28 -2.82 0.90 19.45
C TRP A 28 -2.11 1.11 20.79
N LEU A 29 -0.77 1.00 20.80
CA LEU A 29 0.06 1.15 22.00
C LEU A 29 0.39 2.60 22.35
N GLY A 30 0.67 3.43 21.35
CA GLY A 30 1.24 4.79 21.53
C GLY A 30 0.30 5.94 21.21
N ALA A 31 -0.91 5.69 20.69
CA ALA A 31 -1.89 6.73 20.38
C ALA A 31 -3.27 6.43 20.99
N SER A 32 -4.16 5.80 20.24
CA SER A 32 -5.48 5.40 20.74
C SER A 32 -6.09 4.31 19.88
N ARG A 33 -6.97 3.50 20.48
CA ARG A 33 -7.74 2.47 19.76
C ARG A 33 -8.53 3.06 18.59
N LYS A 34 -9.08 4.27 18.75
CA LYS A 34 -9.82 4.97 17.69
C LYS A 34 -8.94 5.21 16.47
N ILE A 35 -7.70 5.67 16.67
CA ILE A 35 -6.76 5.91 15.57
C ILE A 35 -6.27 4.62 14.92
N ALA A 36 -6.03 3.57 15.71
CA ALA A 36 -5.71 2.25 15.16
C ALA A 36 -6.85 1.69 14.29
N LEU A 37 -8.11 1.85 14.72
CA LEU A 37 -9.28 1.47 13.93
C LEU A 37 -9.46 2.33 12.68
N LEU A 38 -9.20 3.64 12.76
CA LEU A 38 -9.17 4.51 11.58
C LEU A 38 -8.11 4.08 10.57
N TRP A 39 -6.91 3.73 11.03
CA TRP A 39 -5.86 3.17 10.18
C TRP A 39 -6.32 1.89 9.48
N LEU A 40 -6.88 0.94 10.23
CA LEU A 40 -7.40 -0.30 9.68
C LEU A 40 -8.54 -0.04 8.68
N GLY A 41 -9.43 0.91 8.95
CA GLY A 41 -10.50 1.31 8.05
C GLY A 41 -9.97 1.87 6.73
N VAL A 42 -9.01 2.79 6.79
CA VAL A 42 -8.33 3.35 5.60
C VAL A 42 -7.64 2.25 4.80
N LEU A 43 -6.89 1.37 5.49
CA LEU A 43 -6.18 0.25 4.89
C LEU A 43 -7.15 -0.69 4.16
N VAL A 44 -8.17 -1.19 4.87
CA VAL A 44 -9.17 -2.10 4.30
C VAL A 44 -9.88 -1.47 3.12
N THR A 45 -10.25 -0.19 3.19
CA THR A 45 -10.89 0.52 2.08
C THR A 45 -9.98 0.56 0.85
N ALA A 46 -8.71 0.94 1.01
CA ALA A 46 -7.76 0.99 -0.10
C ALA A 46 -7.54 -0.40 -0.74
N TYR A 47 -7.34 -1.44 0.09
CA TYR A 47 -7.20 -2.81 -0.39
C TYR A 47 -8.47 -3.34 -1.07
N LEU A 48 -9.66 -2.98 -0.58
CA LEU A 48 -10.93 -3.34 -1.20
C LEU A 48 -11.08 -2.68 -2.57
N VAL A 49 -10.80 -1.38 -2.70
CA VAL A 49 -10.87 -0.69 -3.99
C VAL A 49 -9.96 -1.36 -5.03
N VAL A 50 -8.70 -1.63 -4.67
CA VAL A 50 -7.75 -2.32 -5.56
C VAL A 50 -8.18 -3.77 -5.82
N GLY A 51 -8.58 -4.51 -4.79
CA GLY A 51 -9.00 -5.90 -4.90
C GLY A 51 -10.24 -6.08 -5.78
N VAL A 52 -11.26 -5.25 -5.58
CA VAL A 52 -12.48 -5.22 -6.40
C VAL A 52 -12.15 -4.89 -7.85
N SER A 53 -11.29 -3.91 -8.13
CA SER A 53 -10.87 -3.62 -9.52
C SER A 53 -10.25 -4.84 -10.20
N LYS A 54 -9.42 -5.60 -9.47
CA LYS A 54 -8.78 -6.82 -9.98
C LYS A 54 -9.77 -7.95 -10.18
N ILE A 55 -10.71 -8.13 -9.27
CA ILE A 55 -11.76 -9.16 -9.37
C ILE A 55 -12.70 -8.85 -10.54
N LEU A 56 -13.13 -7.59 -10.68
CA LEU A 56 -13.99 -7.15 -11.79
C LEU A 56 -13.33 -7.39 -13.15
N PHE A 57 -12.04 -7.03 -13.29
CA PHE A 57 -11.30 -7.29 -14.51
C PHE A 57 -11.09 -8.78 -14.75
N LYS A 58 -10.63 -9.54 -13.75
CA LYS A 58 -10.36 -10.98 -13.90
C LYS A 58 -11.62 -11.83 -14.13
N GLY A 59 -12.74 -11.44 -13.53
CA GLY A 59 -14.00 -12.17 -13.61
C GLY A 59 -14.81 -11.82 -14.87
N TRP A 60 -14.88 -10.53 -15.22
CA TRP A 60 -15.78 -10.02 -16.26
C TRP A 60 -15.11 -9.15 -17.32
N GLY A 61 -13.78 -8.95 -17.26
CA GLY A 61 -13.07 -8.04 -18.15
C GLY A 61 -13.41 -6.56 -17.93
N VAL A 62 -14.05 -6.20 -16.81
CA VAL A 62 -14.46 -4.82 -16.54
C VAL A 62 -13.26 -3.99 -16.07
N GLY A 63 -12.96 -2.95 -16.82
CA GLY A 63 -11.90 -1.97 -16.55
C GLY A 63 -12.24 -0.60 -17.17
N LEU A 64 -11.43 0.41 -16.86
CA LEU A 64 -11.51 1.75 -17.45
C LEU A 64 -10.67 1.78 -18.74
N HIS A 65 -11.18 1.12 -19.77
CA HIS A 65 -10.48 0.93 -21.05
C HIS A 65 -10.13 2.24 -21.76
N ASP A 66 -11.01 3.25 -21.67
CA ASP A 66 -10.76 4.59 -22.26
C ASP A 66 -9.52 5.28 -21.66
N LEU A 67 -9.13 4.89 -20.44
CA LEU A 67 -7.94 5.41 -19.75
C LEU A 67 -6.77 4.42 -19.80
N GLY A 68 -6.91 3.27 -20.47
CA GLY A 68 -5.90 2.21 -20.49
C GLY A 68 -5.67 1.57 -19.12
N ILE A 69 -6.70 1.53 -18.26
CA ILE A 69 -6.62 0.94 -16.92
C ILE A 69 -7.51 -0.29 -16.87
N ALA A 70 -6.92 -1.47 -16.86
CA ALA A 70 -7.65 -2.70 -16.60
C ALA A 70 -7.81 -2.91 -15.09
N VAL A 71 -6.74 -2.68 -14.33
CA VAL A 71 -6.71 -2.86 -12.88
C VAL A 71 -5.95 -1.73 -12.18
N PHE A 72 -6.24 -1.51 -10.89
CA PHE A 72 -5.44 -0.60 -10.09
C PHE A 72 -4.17 -1.30 -9.55
N SER A 73 -3.02 -0.63 -9.63
CA SER A 73 -1.76 -1.18 -9.15
C SER A 73 -1.68 -1.22 -7.62
N GLY A 74 -1.69 -2.44 -7.07
CA GLY A 74 -1.51 -2.65 -5.62
C GLY A 74 -0.12 -2.28 -5.11
N HIS A 75 0.94 -2.41 -5.93
CA HIS A 75 2.30 -2.01 -5.55
C HIS A 75 2.42 -0.49 -5.42
N ALA A 76 1.89 0.26 -6.40
CA ALA A 76 1.88 1.72 -6.33
C ALA A 76 1.01 2.22 -5.16
N MET A 77 -0.17 1.61 -4.96
CA MET A 77 -1.04 1.90 -3.83
C MET A 77 -0.33 1.68 -2.48
N ASN A 78 0.30 0.51 -2.30
CA ASN A 78 1.00 0.17 -1.06
C ASN A 78 2.18 1.11 -0.78
N ALA A 79 2.98 1.42 -1.79
CA ALA A 79 4.08 2.36 -1.64
C ALA A 79 3.56 3.73 -1.19
N CYS A 80 2.60 4.32 -1.93
CA CYS A 80 2.08 5.65 -1.59
C CYS A 80 1.32 5.68 -0.26
N LEU A 81 0.68 4.58 0.16
CA LEU A 81 -0.02 4.48 1.44
C LEU A 81 0.90 4.14 2.61
N VAL A 82 1.38 2.90 2.64
CA VAL A 82 2.02 2.31 3.82
C VAL A 82 3.39 2.93 4.06
N PHE A 83 4.21 3.08 3.02
CA PHE A 83 5.55 3.66 3.19
C PHE A 83 5.47 5.14 3.60
N THR A 84 4.60 5.93 2.96
CA THR A 84 4.38 7.34 3.33
C THR A 84 3.94 7.49 4.77
N VAL A 85 2.97 6.68 5.23
CA VAL A 85 2.50 6.73 6.62
C VAL A 85 3.56 6.23 7.59
N LEU A 86 4.31 5.18 7.24
CA LEU A 86 5.41 4.68 8.07
C LEU A 86 6.47 5.77 8.26
N LEU A 87 6.94 6.40 7.18
CA LEU A 87 7.89 7.50 7.21
C LEU A 87 7.35 8.66 8.06
N ASN A 88 6.09 9.03 7.86
CA ASN A 88 5.42 10.08 8.60
C ASN A 88 5.42 9.83 10.12
N LEU A 89 5.10 8.60 10.55
CA LEU A 89 5.08 8.22 11.96
C LEU A 89 6.49 8.18 12.56
N LEU A 90 7.48 7.66 11.83
CA LEU A 90 8.88 7.63 12.26
C LEU A 90 9.45 9.04 12.46
N CYS A 91 9.23 9.95 11.52
CA CYS A 91 9.66 11.34 11.66
C CYS A 91 9.00 12.05 12.84
N GLN A 92 7.73 11.75 13.14
CA GLN A 92 7.03 12.28 14.32
C GLN A 92 7.58 11.75 15.65
N GLN A 93 8.24 10.59 15.67
CA GLN A 93 8.96 10.14 16.87
C GLN A 93 10.22 10.98 17.14
N LEU A 94 10.77 11.64 16.13
CA LEU A 94 11.94 12.52 16.25
C LEU A 94 11.52 13.95 16.59
N ASP A 95 10.61 14.52 15.81
CA ASP A 95 10.04 15.85 16.04
C ASP A 95 8.64 15.92 15.40
N GLN A 96 7.64 16.32 16.19
CA GLN A 96 6.26 16.48 15.77
C GLN A 96 6.10 17.49 14.61
N ARG A 97 7.02 18.47 14.49
CA ARG A 97 7.06 19.45 13.39
C ARG A 97 7.32 18.81 12.03
N LEU A 98 7.95 17.63 11.99
CA LEU A 98 8.26 16.90 10.76
C LEU A 98 7.04 16.21 10.13
N ARG A 99 5.84 16.27 10.75
CA ARG A 99 4.61 15.67 10.20
C ARG A 99 4.33 16.09 8.75
N TRP A 100 4.29 17.39 8.44
CA TRP A 100 3.98 17.85 7.07
C TRP A 100 5.12 17.62 6.08
N PRO A 101 6.39 17.94 6.43
CA PRO A 101 7.52 17.61 5.57
C PRO A 101 7.61 16.12 5.24
N ALA A 102 7.44 15.23 6.23
CA ALA A 102 7.52 13.79 6.02
C ALA A 102 6.40 13.25 5.12
N LEU A 103 5.18 13.81 5.24
CA LEU A 103 4.09 13.49 4.30
C LEU A 103 4.46 13.91 2.87
N GLY A 104 4.93 15.15 2.68
CA GLY A 104 5.32 15.65 1.36
C GLY A 104 6.45 14.85 0.73
N VAL A 105 7.53 14.58 1.48
CA VAL A 105 8.66 13.77 1.03
C VAL A 105 8.24 12.34 0.73
N GLY A 106 7.42 11.73 1.58
CA GLY A 106 6.91 10.37 1.37
C GLY A 106 6.09 10.25 0.09
N LEU A 107 5.17 11.20 -0.15
CA LEU A 107 4.41 11.24 -1.40
C LEU A 107 5.32 11.45 -2.62
N LEU A 108 6.22 12.41 -2.60
CA LEU A 108 7.14 12.66 -3.72
C LEU A 108 8.00 11.43 -4.05
N ALA A 109 8.59 10.79 -3.02
CA ALA A 109 9.43 9.62 -3.19
C ALA A 109 8.63 8.42 -3.73
N THR A 110 7.42 8.20 -3.22
CA THR A 110 6.59 7.06 -3.63
C THR A 110 5.95 7.25 -5.00
N TRP A 111 5.62 8.48 -5.40
CA TRP A 111 5.22 8.82 -6.77
C TRP A 111 6.36 8.62 -7.75
N TRP A 112 7.56 9.10 -7.41
CA TRP A 112 8.75 8.84 -8.21
C TRP A 112 8.98 7.34 -8.41
N PHE A 113 8.84 6.55 -7.34
CA PHE A 113 8.92 5.10 -7.39
C PHE A 113 7.81 4.47 -8.27
N ALA A 114 6.56 4.91 -8.12
CA ALA A 114 5.44 4.38 -8.91
C ALA A 114 5.67 4.61 -10.43
N ILE A 115 6.14 5.79 -10.83
CA ILE A 115 6.37 6.12 -12.23
C ILE A 115 7.64 5.45 -12.79
N ASN A 116 8.74 5.44 -12.03
CA ASN A 116 10.04 5.01 -12.57
C ASN A 116 10.36 3.52 -12.35
N TYR A 117 9.60 2.86 -11.47
CA TYR A 117 9.79 1.44 -11.17
C TYR A 117 8.53 0.67 -11.50
N VAL A 118 7.38 0.96 -10.87
CA VAL A 118 6.15 0.16 -11.06
C VAL A 118 5.66 0.21 -12.51
N ALA A 119 5.55 1.42 -13.09
CA ALA A 119 5.06 1.61 -14.45
C ALA A 119 5.96 0.98 -15.54
N LEU A 120 7.25 0.79 -15.23
CA LEU A 120 8.24 0.25 -16.16
C LEU A 120 8.47 -1.26 -16.02
N THR A 121 7.80 -1.92 -15.06
CA THR A 121 8.10 -3.32 -14.72
C THR A 121 6.88 -4.22 -14.63
N ILE A 122 5.79 -3.79 -13.99
CA ILE A 122 4.69 -4.71 -13.63
C ILE A 122 3.33 -4.23 -14.13
N HIS A 123 3.10 -2.92 -14.23
CA HIS A 123 1.81 -2.35 -14.61
C HIS A 123 2.00 -1.23 -15.64
N PRO A 124 1.08 -1.04 -16.60
CA PRO A 124 1.05 0.17 -17.43
C PRO A 124 1.03 1.45 -16.59
N LEU A 125 1.55 2.54 -17.16
CA LEU A 125 1.62 3.84 -16.49
C LEU A 125 0.27 4.33 -15.92
N PRO A 126 -0.87 4.23 -16.65
CA PRO A 126 -2.17 4.63 -16.10
C PRO A 126 -2.58 3.84 -14.84
N GLU A 127 -2.30 2.54 -14.81
CA GLU A 127 -2.60 1.68 -13.66
C GLU A 127 -1.73 2.00 -12.44
N ALA A 128 -0.44 2.30 -12.69
CA ALA A 128 0.49 2.74 -11.67
C ALA A 128 0.06 4.08 -11.07
N ILE A 129 -0.35 5.05 -11.91
CA ILE A 129 -0.88 6.35 -11.48
C ILE A 129 -2.17 6.17 -10.67
N ALA A 130 -3.11 5.36 -11.14
CA ALA A 130 -4.37 5.10 -10.44
C ALA A 130 -4.13 4.48 -9.05
N GLY A 131 -3.24 3.49 -8.97
CA GLY A 131 -2.82 2.91 -7.68
C GLY A 131 -2.17 3.94 -6.76
N ALA A 132 -1.23 4.74 -7.28
CA ALA A 132 -0.56 5.80 -6.53
C ALA A 132 -1.54 6.86 -6.00
N LEU A 133 -2.54 7.26 -6.79
CA LEU A 133 -3.59 8.18 -6.37
C LEU A 133 -4.41 7.62 -5.20
N ILE A 134 -4.89 6.38 -5.31
CA ILE A 134 -5.64 5.71 -4.24
C ILE A 134 -4.81 5.68 -2.95
N GLY A 135 -3.54 5.25 -3.04
CA GLY A 135 -2.65 5.19 -1.90
C GLY A 135 -2.35 6.57 -1.29
N SER A 136 -2.17 7.59 -2.12
CA SER A 136 -1.90 8.96 -1.69
C SER A 136 -3.10 9.59 -0.98
N VAL A 137 -4.30 9.41 -1.53
CA VAL A 137 -5.55 9.88 -0.90
C VAL A 137 -5.73 9.21 0.45
N ALA A 138 -5.54 7.89 0.53
CA ALA A 138 -5.61 7.13 1.77
C ALA A 138 -4.57 7.61 2.81
N ALA A 139 -3.32 7.84 2.40
CA ALA A 139 -2.27 8.36 3.27
C ALA A 139 -2.62 9.76 3.81
N CYS A 140 -3.06 10.65 2.92
CA CYS A 140 -3.51 11.98 3.28
C CYS A 140 -4.66 11.91 4.30
N VAL A 141 -5.75 11.19 3.98
CA VAL A 141 -6.90 11.03 4.88
C VAL A 141 -6.46 10.59 6.27
N PHE A 142 -5.57 9.60 6.35
CA PHE A 142 -5.05 9.12 7.63
C PHE A 142 -4.21 10.17 8.36
N VAL A 143 -3.21 10.77 7.72
CA VAL A 143 -2.30 11.76 8.34
C VAL A 143 -3.04 13.04 8.72
N PHE A 144 -4.04 13.48 7.94
CA PHE A 144 -4.91 14.60 8.32
C PHE A 144 -5.78 14.25 9.53
N SER A 145 -6.26 13.01 9.64
CA SER A 145 -7.01 12.54 10.81
C SER A 145 -6.15 12.48 12.09
N LEU A 146 -4.83 12.25 11.95
CA LEU A 146 -3.87 12.35 13.06
C LEU A 146 -3.68 13.77 13.60
N ARG A 147 -4.18 14.83 12.93
CA ARG A 147 -4.06 16.22 13.41
C ARG A 147 -4.53 16.40 14.84
N GLN A 148 -5.58 15.69 15.22
CA GLN A 148 -6.23 15.80 16.53
C GLN A 148 -5.54 14.95 17.61
N TYR A 149 -4.48 14.22 17.26
CA TYR A 149 -3.85 13.23 18.14
C TYR A 149 -2.33 13.39 18.20
N ASN A 150 -1.77 13.28 19.41
CA ASN A 150 -0.34 13.21 19.64
C ASN A 150 0.09 11.73 19.61
N VAL A 151 0.83 11.35 18.56
CA VAL A 151 1.37 9.99 18.36
C VAL A 151 2.82 9.89 18.86
N SER A 152 3.25 10.86 19.68
CA SER A 152 4.66 11.13 19.98
C SER A 152 5.36 10.13 20.91
N HIS A 153 4.66 9.09 21.40
CA HIS A 153 5.19 8.21 22.45
C HIS A 153 4.98 6.72 22.14
N VAL A 154 5.39 6.26 20.96
CA VAL A 154 5.52 4.81 20.75
C VAL A 154 6.73 4.34 21.56
N PRO A 155 6.59 3.34 22.45
CA PRO A 155 7.71 2.89 23.28
C PRO A 155 8.83 2.35 22.38
N ARG A 156 10.09 2.78 22.65
CA ARG A 156 11.30 2.36 21.91
C ARG A 156 11.39 0.85 21.61
N PRO A 157 11.11 -0.08 22.54
CA PRO A 157 11.14 -1.51 22.22
C PRO A 157 10.07 -1.93 21.20
N ALA A 158 8.89 -1.31 21.19
CA ALA A 158 7.87 -1.58 20.18
C ALA A 158 8.27 -1.03 18.81
N LEU A 159 8.94 0.13 18.78
CA LEU A 159 9.49 0.73 17.57
C LEU A 159 10.56 -0.17 16.95
N THR A 160 11.55 -0.62 17.74
CA THR A 160 12.63 -1.48 17.26
C THR A 160 12.12 -2.84 16.82
N LEU A 161 11.20 -3.45 17.59
CA LEU A 161 10.57 -4.72 17.21
C LEU A 161 9.77 -4.58 15.92
N GLY A 162 8.99 -3.50 15.76
CA GLY A 162 8.23 -3.25 14.54
C GLY A 162 9.11 -3.12 13.30
N LEU A 163 10.21 -2.37 13.41
CA LEU A 163 11.19 -2.25 12.33
C LEU A 163 11.88 -3.59 12.03
N ALA A 164 12.22 -4.37 13.07
CA ALA A 164 12.80 -5.70 12.90
C ALA A 164 11.85 -6.66 12.18
N VAL A 165 10.55 -6.61 12.48
CA VAL A 165 9.52 -7.39 11.76
C VAL A 165 9.48 -6.97 10.29
N VAL A 166 9.41 -5.67 9.97
CA VAL A 166 9.41 -5.20 8.58
C VAL A 166 10.67 -5.63 7.83
N MET A 167 11.83 -5.58 8.49
CA MET A 167 13.11 -6.05 7.92
C MET A 167 13.11 -7.56 7.70
N ALA A 168 12.59 -8.35 8.64
CA ALA A 168 12.49 -9.80 8.49
C ALA A 168 11.63 -10.18 7.27
N PHE A 169 10.45 -9.57 7.11
CA PHE A 169 9.60 -9.78 5.93
C PHE A 169 10.20 -9.22 4.64
N SER A 170 11.12 -8.26 4.74
CA SER A 170 11.93 -7.79 3.60
C SER A 170 12.94 -8.84 3.12
N CYS A 171 13.35 -9.79 3.95
CA CYS A 171 14.27 -10.87 3.57
C CYS A 171 13.58 -12.16 3.10
N ILE A 172 12.27 -12.31 3.32
CA ILE A 172 11.51 -13.50 2.92
C ILE A 172 11.18 -13.46 1.41
N PRO A 173 11.12 -14.63 0.72
CA PRO A 173 10.63 -14.72 -0.65
C PRO A 173 9.32 -13.97 -0.87
N LYS A 174 9.24 -13.24 -1.99
CA LYS A 174 8.12 -12.35 -2.29
C LYS A 174 6.99 -13.13 -2.96
N TYR A 175 5.83 -13.12 -2.32
CA TYR A 175 4.62 -13.74 -2.84
C TYR A 175 3.64 -12.69 -3.35
N THR A 176 2.96 -13.03 -4.44
CA THR A 176 1.86 -12.25 -5.01
C THR A 176 0.51 -12.83 -4.59
N ALA A 177 -0.45 -11.94 -4.29
CA ALA A 177 -1.84 -12.34 -3.97
C ALA A 177 -2.64 -12.78 -5.22
N GLU A 178 -1.98 -12.94 -6.37
CA GLU A 178 -2.65 -13.14 -7.66
C GLU A 178 -3.44 -14.43 -7.74
N ARG A 179 -2.88 -15.54 -7.24
CA ARG A 179 -3.58 -16.84 -7.23
C ARG A 179 -4.88 -16.79 -6.43
N LEU A 180 -4.87 -16.12 -5.29
CA LEU A 180 -6.07 -15.96 -4.47
C LEU A 180 -7.13 -15.13 -5.22
N LEU A 181 -6.71 -14.05 -5.88
CA LEU A 181 -7.60 -13.22 -6.67
C LEU A 181 -8.16 -13.97 -7.89
N ASP A 182 -7.36 -14.82 -8.55
CA ASP A 182 -7.83 -15.66 -9.66
C ASP A 182 -8.91 -16.63 -9.19
N HIS A 183 -8.67 -17.32 -8.07
CA HIS A 183 -9.64 -18.23 -7.47
C HIS A 183 -10.96 -17.53 -7.14
N ILE A 184 -10.90 -16.37 -6.46
CA ILE A 184 -12.10 -15.61 -6.08
C ILE A 184 -12.83 -15.09 -7.33
N ALA A 185 -12.10 -14.61 -8.34
CA ALA A 185 -12.71 -14.11 -9.57
C ALA A 185 -13.45 -15.23 -10.32
N ILE A 186 -12.81 -16.38 -10.49
CA ILE A 186 -13.38 -17.56 -11.16
C ILE A 186 -14.62 -18.08 -10.42
N THR A 187 -14.55 -18.19 -9.08
CA THR A 187 -15.69 -18.68 -8.30
C THR A 187 -16.88 -17.72 -8.33
N LEU A 188 -16.63 -16.41 -8.35
CA LEU A 188 -17.69 -15.40 -8.40
C LEU A 188 -18.27 -15.20 -9.80
N SER A 189 -17.45 -15.27 -10.86
CA SER A 189 -17.92 -15.05 -12.23
C SER A 189 -18.46 -16.31 -12.90
N GLY A 190 -18.09 -17.50 -12.42
CA GLY A 190 -18.40 -18.78 -13.07
C GLY A 190 -17.62 -19.00 -14.37
N ALA A 191 -16.58 -18.20 -14.65
CA ALA A 191 -15.76 -18.33 -15.85
C ALA A 191 -14.84 -19.55 -15.77
N GLU A 192 -14.55 -20.21 -16.90
CA GLU A 192 -13.61 -21.34 -16.93
C GLU A 192 -12.17 -20.89 -16.64
N GLN A 193 -11.81 -19.66 -17.00
CA GLN A 193 -10.49 -19.07 -16.75
C GLN A 193 -10.61 -17.57 -16.47
N ALA A 194 -9.74 -17.05 -15.60
CA ALA A 194 -9.65 -15.62 -15.34
C ALA A 194 -9.16 -14.85 -16.58
N PHE A 195 -9.78 -13.72 -16.88
CA PHE A 195 -9.31 -12.80 -17.92
C PHE A 195 -7.88 -12.37 -17.62
N LYS A 196 -7.01 -12.55 -18.62
CA LYS A 196 -5.62 -12.13 -18.55
C LYS A 196 -5.46 -10.81 -19.30
N HIS A 197 -4.70 -9.90 -18.71
CA HIS A 197 -4.28 -8.69 -19.40
C HIS A 197 -3.44 -9.10 -20.61
N SER A 198 -3.81 -8.66 -21.81
CA SER A 198 -2.93 -8.78 -22.99
C SER A 198 -1.75 -7.83 -22.77
N SER A 199 -0.56 -8.40 -22.60
CA SER A 199 0.71 -7.67 -22.53
C SER A 199 0.99 -6.91 -23.82
#